data_AF-A0A8B6G0X7-F1
#
_entry.id   AF-A0A8B6G0X7-F1
#
_cell.length_a   1.000
_cell.length_b   1.000
_cell.length_c   1.000
_cell.angle_alpha   90.00
_cell.angle_beta   90.00
_cell.angle_gamma   90.00
#
_symmetry.space_group_name_H-M   'P 1'
#
loop_
_entity.id
_entity.type
_entity.pdbx_description
1 polymer ?
#
loop_
_entity_poly.entity_id
_entity_poly.type
_entity_poly.pdbx_seq_one_letter_code
_entity_poly.pdbx_strand_id
1 'polypeptide(L)'
;MPRGRDSRRRQDPVGGGRELRLRRAPREQQPQPVVRNERKRPQADVDERTPIVLIERYPGKASELFSYMSMRGAAADHPFEKWYSYDQQFRLRVSRDHTKKWSSIDGFLWLRMLTANNQKQQQVNVSYKCYDFNFKGVCNKRNCQYRHACLRCGSDHSVARCRRFMDNEVYTGQSMLTRNDIAPLLNNSANRQNPKGGVNKR
;
A
#
# COMPACT_ATOMS: atom_id res chain seq x y z
N MET A 1 61.42 -23.51 -31.50
CA MET A 1 62.54 -24.24 -30.86
C MET A 1 63.54 -23.19 -30.37
N PRO A 2 64.18 -23.22 -29.18
CA PRO A 2 64.17 -24.14 -28.02
C PRO A 2 63.87 -23.44 -26.64
N ARG A 3 63.34 -24.15 -25.62
CA ARG A 3 63.95 -24.70 -24.36
C ARG A 3 64.34 -23.70 -23.24
N GLY A 4 63.95 -24.05 -22.00
CA GLY A 4 64.61 -23.65 -20.74
C GLY A 4 63.64 -23.42 -19.58
N ARG A 5 62.99 -24.46 -19.02
CA ARG A 5 63.27 -25.02 -17.67
C ARG A 5 63.86 -24.02 -16.67
N ASP A 6 63.14 -23.78 -15.57
CA ASP A 6 63.80 -23.64 -14.29
C ASP A 6 63.00 -24.25 -13.13
N SER A 7 63.68 -25.11 -12.39
CA SER A 7 63.15 -26.07 -11.44
C SER A 7 63.38 -25.53 -10.03
N ARG A 8 62.35 -24.97 -9.38
CA ARG A 8 62.41 -24.67 -7.94
C ARG A 8 61.72 -25.75 -7.11
N ARG A 9 62.56 -26.71 -6.75
CA ARG A 9 62.47 -27.64 -5.63
C ARG A 9 61.97 -26.93 -4.37
N ARG A 10 60.68 -27.07 -4.04
CA ARG A 10 60.16 -26.73 -2.71
C ARG A 10 60.33 -27.95 -1.81
N GLN A 11 60.91 -27.70 -0.64
CA GLN A 11 61.09 -28.65 0.44
C GLN A 11 59.77 -28.79 1.19
N ASP A 12 59.35 -30.03 1.43
CA ASP A 12 58.22 -30.34 2.30
C ASP A 12 58.66 -30.27 3.77
N PRO A 13 57.95 -29.56 4.65
CA PRO A 13 58.18 -29.65 6.07
C PRO A 13 57.55 -30.92 6.66
N VAL A 14 58.38 -31.59 7.46
CA VAL A 14 58.15 -32.77 8.30
C VAL A 14 56.89 -32.62 9.16
N GLY A 15 56.06 -33.66 9.14
CA GLY A 15 54.81 -33.77 9.89
C GLY A 15 55.00 -33.73 11.40
N GLY A 16 54.42 -32.73 12.03
CA GLY A 16 54.15 -32.70 13.47
C GLY A 16 52.80 -33.37 13.75
N GLY A 17 52.84 -34.56 14.36
CA GLY A 17 51.66 -35.25 14.85
C GLY A 17 50.91 -34.39 15.86
N ARG A 18 49.70 -33.96 15.48
CA ARG A 18 48.75 -33.33 16.40
C ARG A 18 47.82 -34.40 16.95
N GLU A 19 48.04 -34.70 18.23
CA GLU A 19 47.10 -35.32 19.16
C GLU A 19 45.66 -34.82 18.88
N LEU A 20 44.82 -35.71 18.36
CA LEU A 20 43.38 -35.53 18.26
C LEU A 20 42.78 -35.64 19.67
N ARG A 21 42.88 -34.56 20.45
CA ARG A 21 42.02 -34.38 21.63
C ARG A 21 40.60 -34.22 21.14
N LEU A 22 39.79 -35.28 21.27
CA LEU A 22 38.34 -35.26 21.13
C LEU A 22 37.77 -34.16 22.04
N ARG A 23 37.56 -32.98 21.47
CA ARG A 23 36.77 -31.92 22.08
C ARG A 23 35.33 -32.43 22.12
N ARG A 24 34.82 -32.67 23.32
CA ARG A 24 33.39 -32.98 23.56
C ARG A 24 32.55 -31.97 22.78
N ALA A 25 31.68 -32.48 21.93
CA ALA A 25 30.73 -31.68 21.18
C ALA A 25 29.92 -30.80 22.15
N PRO A 26 29.73 -29.50 21.86
CA PRO A 26 28.87 -28.65 22.66
C PRO A 26 27.47 -29.26 22.70
N ARG A 27 26.91 -29.36 23.92
CA ARG A 27 25.53 -29.80 24.15
C ARG A 27 24.61 -29.00 23.23
N GLU A 28 24.00 -29.71 22.29
CA GLU A 28 22.99 -29.20 21.37
C GLU A 28 21.84 -28.64 22.22
N GLN A 29 21.82 -27.31 22.36
CA GLN A 29 20.73 -26.63 23.04
C GLN A 29 19.47 -26.87 22.22
N GLN A 30 18.55 -27.69 22.75
CA GLN A 30 17.24 -27.89 22.17
C GLN A 30 16.62 -26.52 21.86
N PRO A 31 16.19 -26.28 20.60
CA PRO A 31 15.54 -25.03 20.25
C PRO A 31 14.27 -24.90 21.11
N GLN A 32 14.25 -23.86 21.94
CA GLN A 32 13.07 -23.51 22.74
C GLN A 32 11.86 -23.37 21.80
N PRO A 33 10.68 -23.91 22.14
CA PRO A 33 9.49 -23.76 21.34
C PRO A 33 9.21 -22.26 21.18
N VAL A 34 9.22 -21.79 19.93
CA VAL A 34 8.86 -20.40 19.61
C VAL A 34 7.40 -20.22 20.00
N VAL A 35 7.17 -19.62 21.17
CA VAL A 35 5.84 -19.22 21.62
C VAL A 35 5.34 -18.20 20.61
N ARG A 36 4.54 -18.66 19.65
CA ARG A 36 3.95 -17.84 18.62
C ARG A 36 2.95 -16.94 19.33
N ASN A 37 3.37 -15.73 19.68
CA ASN A 37 2.50 -14.72 20.25
C ASN A 37 1.30 -14.56 19.31
N GLU A 38 0.15 -15.08 19.74
CA GLU A 38 -1.16 -14.87 19.12
C GLU A 38 -1.53 -13.40 19.29
N ARG A 39 -0.83 -12.53 18.56
CA ARG A 39 -1.32 -11.17 18.32
C ARG A 39 -2.67 -11.36 17.66
N LYS A 40 -3.73 -11.13 18.43
CA LYS A 40 -5.13 -11.04 17.98
C LYS A 40 -5.11 -10.45 16.57
N ARG A 41 -5.34 -11.29 15.56
CA ARG A 41 -5.48 -10.82 14.19
C ARG A 41 -6.58 -9.75 14.24
N PRO A 42 -6.34 -8.51 13.79
CA PRO A 42 -7.39 -7.51 13.74
C PRO A 42 -8.56 -8.13 12.97
N GLN A 43 -9.72 -8.14 13.62
CA GLN A 43 -10.94 -8.84 13.21
C GLN A 43 -11.21 -8.57 11.71
N ALA A 44 -10.90 -9.57 10.87
CA ALA A 44 -11.02 -9.50 9.41
C ALA A 44 -12.48 -9.71 8.95
N ASP A 45 -13.44 -9.16 9.69
CA ASP A 45 -14.80 -9.69 9.79
C ASP A 45 -15.75 -9.28 8.64
N VAL A 46 -15.25 -8.70 7.55
CA VAL A 46 -16.12 -8.22 6.45
C VAL A 46 -15.67 -8.70 5.06
N ASP A 47 -14.50 -9.31 4.91
CA ASP A 47 -13.85 -9.38 3.58
C ASP A 47 -13.41 -10.78 3.10
N GLU A 48 -13.84 -11.83 3.78
CA GLU A 48 -13.57 -13.22 3.35
C GLU A 48 -14.61 -13.74 2.35
N ARG A 49 -15.86 -13.25 2.38
CA ARG A 49 -16.92 -13.67 1.45
C ARG A 49 -16.86 -13.01 0.07
N THR A 50 -16.09 -11.94 -0.06
CA THR A 50 -16.00 -11.10 -1.26
C THR A 50 -15.67 -11.88 -2.55
N PRO A 51 -14.77 -12.89 -2.54
CA PRO A 51 -14.47 -13.67 -3.74
C PRO A 51 -15.63 -14.55 -4.23
N ILE A 52 -16.39 -15.14 -3.30
CA ILE A 52 -17.52 -16.03 -3.64
C ILE A 52 -18.62 -15.22 -4.34
N VAL A 53 -18.96 -14.05 -3.78
CA VAL A 53 -19.93 -13.12 -4.39
C VAL A 53 -19.47 -12.66 -5.77
N LEU A 54 -18.16 -12.47 -5.98
CA LEU A 54 -17.61 -12.11 -7.28
C LEU A 54 -17.71 -13.24 -8.30
N ILE A 55 -17.53 -14.50 -7.89
CA ILE A 55 -17.69 -15.67 -8.78
C ILE A 55 -19.14 -15.81 -9.22
N GLU A 56 -20.09 -15.68 -8.30
CA GLU A 56 -21.54 -15.70 -8.61
C GLU A 56 -21.91 -14.59 -9.59
N ARG A 57 -21.32 -13.40 -9.44
CA ARG A 57 -21.59 -12.26 -10.32
C ARG A 57 -20.91 -12.36 -11.69
N TYR A 58 -19.73 -12.99 -11.76
CA TYR A 58 -18.88 -13.04 -12.94
C TYR A 58 -18.36 -14.47 -13.22
N PRO A 59 -19.24 -15.42 -13.58
CA PRO A 59 -18.84 -16.82 -13.75
C PRO A 59 -17.79 -17.02 -14.85
N GLY A 60 -17.79 -16.18 -15.90
CA GLY A 60 -16.76 -16.20 -16.95
C GLY A 60 -15.34 -15.84 -16.49
N LYS A 61 -15.19 -15.30 -15.28
CA LYS A 61 -13.90 -14.99 -14.64
C LYS A 61 -13.57 -15.92 -13.47
N ALA A 62 -14.33 -17.00 -13.27
CA ALA A 62 -14.21 -17.87 -12.10
C ALA A 62 -12.79 -18.43 -11.93
N SER A 63 -12.16 -18.93 -13.00
CA SER A 63 -10.80 -19.46 -12.97
C SER A 63 -9.77 -18.42 -12.50
N GLU A 64 -9.87 -17.18 -12.99
CA GLU A 64 -8.99 -16.09 -12.57
C GLU A 64 -9.21 -15.69 -11.11
N LEU A 65 -10.47 -15.67 -10.67
CA LEU A 65 -10.84 -15.39 -9.28
C LEU A 65 -10.30 -16.46 -8.32
N PHE A 66 -10.31 -17.74 -8.71
CA PHE A 66 -9.67 -18.80 -7.93
C PHE A 66 -8.15 -18.61 -7.83
N SER A 67 -7.48 -18.24 -8.92
CA SER A 67 -6.04 -17.90 -8.88
C SER A 67 -5.78 -16.72 -7.94
N TYR A 68 -6.61 -15.69 -7.99
CA TYR A 68 -6.55 -14.54 -7.08
C TYR A 68 -6.73 -14.94 -5.62
N MET A 69 -7.70 -15.80 -5.30
CA MET A 69 -7.91 -16.32 -3.95
C MET A 69 -6.69 -17.10 -3.44
N SER A 70 -6.09 -17.93 -4.30
CA SER A 70 -4.88 -18.69 -3.98
C SER A 70 -3.70 -17.76 -3.65
N MET A 71 -3.46 -16.74 -4.50
CA MET A 71 -2.44 -15.72 -4.24
C MET A 71 -2.69 -14.95 -2.94
N ARG A 72 -3.95 -14.59 -2.68
CA ARG A 72 -4.35 -13.90 -1.44
C ARG A 72 -4.12 -14.76 -0.20
N GLY A 73 -4.42 -16.05 -0.26
CA GLY A 73 -4.12 -17.01 0.81
C GLY A 73 -2.62 -17.11 1.09
N ALA A 74 -1.82 -17.34 0.05
CA ALA A 74 -0.37 -17.41 0.17
C ALA A 74 0.25 -16.12 0.76
N ALA A 75 -0.29 -14.95 0.39
CA ALA A 75 0.18 -13.69 0.92
C ALA A 75 -0.31 -13.39 2.36
N ALA A 76 -1.47 -13.92 2.77
CA ALA A 76 -1.97 -13.81 4.14
C ALA A 76 -1.14 -14.62 5.15
N ASP A 77 -0.45 -15.67 4.69
CA ASP A 77 0.51 -16.43 5.49
C ASP A 77 1.79 -15.65 5.78
N HIS A 78 2.09 -14.63 4.98
CA HIS A 78 3.20 -13.72 5.23
C HIS A 78 2.76 -12.57 6.15
N PRO A 79 3.56 -12.21 7.17
CA PRO A 79 3.25 -11.12 8.10
C PRO A 79 3.35 -9.71 7.46
N PHE A 80 3.34 -9.62 6.14
CA PHE A 80 3.37 -8.35 5.43
C PHE A 80 2.00 -7.67 5.52
N GLU A 81 1.86 -6.77 6.51
CA GLU A 81 0.71 -5.87 6.70
C GLU A 81 0.32 -5.11 5.40
N LYS A 82 1.27 -4.97 4.47
CA LYS A 82 1.08 -4.31 3.17
C LYS A 82 0.17 -5.06 2.21
N TRP A 83 0.01 -6.38 2.36
CA TRP A 83 -0.81 -7.17 1.43
C TRP A 83 -2.26 -6.71 1.44
N TYR A 84 -2.83 -6.45 2.62
CA TYR A 84 -4.20 -5.97 2.75
C TYR A 84 -4.42 -4.65 1.99
N SER A 85 -3.49 -3.71 2.12
CA SER A 85 -3.58 -2.42 1.43
C SER A 85 -3.41 -2.54 -0.09
N TYR A 86 -2.55 -3.46 -0.56
CA TYR A 86 -2.44 -3.80 -1.98
C TYR A 86 -3.75 -4.39 -2.49
N ASP A 87 -4.29 -5.38 -1.78
CA ASP A 87 -5.50 -6.12 -2.12
C ASP A 87 -6.72 -5.18 -2.28
N GLN A 88 -6.87 -4.23 -1.36
CA GLN A 88 -7.92 -3.22 -1.42
C GLN A 88 -7.77 -2.32 -2.67
N GLN A 89 -6.57 -1.81 -2.95
CA GLN A 89 -6.34 -0.98 -4.14
C GLN A 89 -6.48 -1.75 -5.45
N PHE A 90 -6.11 -3.03 -5.46
CA PHE A 90 -6.26 -3.89 -6.63
C PHE A 90 -7.74 -4.06 -6.97
N ARG A 91 -8.57 -4.43 -5.99
CA ARG A 91 -10.02 -4.56 -6.18
C ARG A 91 -10.68 -3.26 -6.66
N LEU A 92 -10.27 -2.12 -6.10
CA LEU A 92 -10.73 -0.79 -6.55
C LEU A 92 -10.31 -0.45 -7.99
N ARG A 93 -9.18 -0.95 -8.47
CA ARG A 93 -8.77 -0.77 -9.87
C ARG A 93 -9.55 -1.69 -10.80
N VAL A 94 -9.71 -2.96 -10.43
CA VAL A 94 -10.44 -3.93 -11.27
C VAL A 94 -11.93 -3.59 -11.36
N SER A 95 -12.52 -3.00 -10.31
CA SER A 95 -13.92 -2.51 -10.36
C SER A 95 -14.12 -1.31 -11.28
N ARG A 96 -13.05 -0.56 -11.58
CA ARG A 96 -13.07 0.55 -12.55
C ARG A 96 -12.69 0.09 -13.95
N ASP A 97 -11.74 -0.85 -14.03
CA ASP A 97 -11.18 -1.37 -15.27
C ASP A 97 -11.30 -2.89 -15.32
N HIS A 98 -12.36 -3.33 -15.98
CA HIS A 98 -12.71 -4.75 -16.11
C HIS A 98 -11.80 -5.49 -17.10
N THR A 99 -10.89 -4.82 -17.81
CA THR A 99 -9.91 -5.46 -18.70
C THR A 99 -8.76 -6.11 -17.94
N LYS A 100 -8.56 -5.70 -16.69
CA LYS A 100 -7.55 -6.30 -15.80
C LYS A 100 -7.94 -7.73 -15.42
N LYS A 101 -6.93 -8.61 -15.47
CA LYS A 101 -7.04 -10.01 -15.08
C LYS A 101 -6.91 -10.16 -13.58
N TRP A 102 -7.78 -10.95 -12.96
CA TRP A 102 -7.69 -11.23 -11.51
C TRP A 102 -6.49 -12.11 -11.17
N SER A 103 -6.06 -12.95 -12.11
CA SER A 103 -4.95 -13.89 -11.96
C SER A 103 -3.55 -13.27 -12.05
N SER A 104 -3.43 -11.95 -12.25
CA SER A 104 -2.15 -11.28 -12.44
C SER A 104 -1.89 -10.24 -11.35
N ILE A 105 -0.68 -10.28 -10.77
CA ILE A 105 -0.22 -9.27 -9.81
C ILE A 105 0.08 -7.97 -10.58
N ASP A 106 -0.54 -6.86 -10.18
CA ASP A 106 -0.22 -5.53 -10.70
C ASP A 106 1.13 -5.09 -10.09
N GLY A 107 2.23 -5.38 -10.80
CA GLY A 107 3.59 -5.14 -10.34
C GLY A 107 3.86 -3.67 -9.99
N PHE A 108 3.25 -2.72 -10.72
CA PHE A 108 3.39 -1.29 -10.43
C PHE A 108 2.65 -0.91 -9.14
N LEU A 109 1.43 -1.41 -8.95
CA LEU A 109 0.70 -1.22 -7.70
C LEU A 109 1.46 -1.82 -6.53
N TRP A 110 1.96 -3.05 -6.67
CA TRP A 110 2.74 -3.73 -5.66
C TRP A 110 4.01 -2.94 -5.30
N LEU A 111 4.79 -2.52 -6.29
CA LEU A 111 5.99 -1.72 -6.08
C LEU A 111 5.68 -0.37 -5.43
N ARG A 112 4.58 0.28 -5.83
CA ARG A 112 4.10 1.52 -5.17
C ARG A 112 3.80 1.27 -3.71
N MET A 113 3.17 0.16 -3.33
CA MET A 113 2.88 -0.18 -1.94
C MET A 113 4.15 -0.51 -1.13
N LEU A 114 5.13 -1.14 -1.78
CA LEU A 114 6.43 -1.39 -1.16
C LEU A 114 7.18 -0.08 -0.89
N THR A 115 7.19 0.83 -1.85
CA THR A 115 7.93 2.11 -1.82
C THR A 115 7.18 3.25 -1.12
N ALA A 116 5.86 3.19 -0.97
CA ALA A 116 5.06 4.20 -0.26
C ALA A 116 5.43 4.34 1.22
N ASN A 117 6.12 3.35 1.81
CA ASN A 117 6.69 3.48 3.14
C ASN A 117 7.85 4.49 3.21
N ASN A 118 8.51 4.81 2.09
CA ASN A 118 9.49 5.89 2.04
C ASN A 118 8.83 7.28 2.02
N GLN A 119 7.51 7.35 1.79
CA GLN A 119 6.76 8.59 1.89
C GLN A 119 6.02 8.75 3.21
N LYS A 120 5.91 7.69 4.01
CA LYS A 120 5.48 7.83 5.41
C LYS A 120 6.67 8.39 6.20
N GLN A 121 6.55 9.67 6.52
CA GLN A 121 7.33 10.37 7.53
C GLN A 121 8.80 10.62 7.14
N GLN A 122 9.01 11.44 6.11
CA GLN A 122 9.74 12.65 6.50
C GLN A 122 8.85 13.34 7.55
N GLN A 123 9.09 13.04 8.83
CA GLN A 123 8.92 14.02 9.88
C GLN A 123 9.83 15.18 9.48
N VAL A 124 9.40 15.96 8.50
CA VAL A 124 10.01 17.23 8.14
C VAL A 124 9.89 18.01 9.42
N ASN A 125 10.98 18.10 10.18
CA ASN A 125 11.27 19.09 11.22
C ASN A 125 10.01 19.86 11.55
N VAL A 126 9.18 19.35 12.48
CA VAL A 126 7.82 19.84 12.80
C VAL A 126 7.73 21.30 12.45
N SER A 127 7.33 21.53 11.19
CA SER A 127 7.54 22.84 10.61
C SER A 127 6.49 23.65 11.31
N TYR A 128 6.91 24.58 12.17
CA TYR A 128 6.03 25.47 12.92
C TYR A 128 5.28 26.34 11.91
N LYS A 129 4.38 25.75 11.11
CA LYS A 129 3.68 26.37 9.99
C LYS A 129 2.19 26.21 10.23
N CYS A 130 1.47 27.32 10.10
CA CYS A 130 0.05 27.33 10.40
C CYS A 130 -0.75 26.69 9.26
N TYR A 131 -1.41 25.57 9.54
CA TYR A 131 -2.26 24.89 8.56
C TYR A 131 -3.54 25.69 8.24
N ASP A 132 -4.13 26.38 9.22
CA ASP A 132 -5.31 27.23 8.98
C ASP A 132 -5.00 28.34 7.96
N PHE A 133 -3.88 29.05 8.14
CA PHE A 133 -3.39 30.03 7.17
C PHE A 133 -3.20 29.41 5.78
N ASN A 134 -2.57 28.24 5.71
CA ASN A 134 -2.21 27.62 4.44
C ASN A 134 -3.41 27.10 3.65
N PHE A 135 -4.44 26.56 4.31
CA PHE A 135 -5.61 25.97 3.65
C PHE A 135 -6.80 26.93 3.53
N LYS A 136 -7.01 27.84 4.49
CA LYS A 136 -8.12 28.81 4.47
C LYS A 136 -7.71 30.17 3.92
N GLY A 137 -6.40 30.40 3.73
CA GLY A 137 -5.84 31.67 3.28
C GLY A 137 -5.66 32.70 4.39
N VAL A 138 -6.26 32.48 5.56
CA VAL A 138 -6.22 33.38 6.73
C VAL A 138 -6.17 32.54 8.02
N CYS A 139 -5.54 33.09 9.06
CA CYS A 139 -5.56 32.51 10.40
C CYS A 139 -6.18 33.51 11.38
N ASN A 140 -7.21 33.08 12.12
CA ASN A 140 -7.95 33.95 13.05
C ASN A 140 -7.31 34.03 14.45
N LYS A 141 -6.17 33.34 14.67
CA LYS A 141 -5.45 33.38 15.94
C LYS A 141 -4.60 34.65 15.99
N ARG A 142 -4.91 35.58 16.90
CA ARG A 142 -4.20 36.86 17.06
C ARG A 142 -2.69 36.67 17.28
N ASN A 143 -2.32 35.66 18.07
CA ASN A 143 -0.93 35.28 18.34
C ASN A 143 -0.69 33.82 17.92
N CYS A 144 -0.75 33.55 16.62
CA CYS A 144 -0.49 32.21 16.10
C CYS A 144 0.95 31.79 16.40
N GLN A 145 1.14 30.72 17.18
CA GLN A 145 2.46 30.16 17.49
C GLN A 145 3.16 29.53 16.27
N TYR A 146 2.42 29.36 15.17
CA TYR A 146 2.92 28.76 13.95
C TYR A 146 3.15 29.83 12.88
N ARG A 147 4.30 29.79 12.21
CA ARG A 147 4.69 30.67 11.11
C ARG A 147 3.69 30.62 9.95
N HIS A 148 3.31 31.79 9.46
CA HIS A 148 2.46 31.93 8.28
C HIS A 148 3.29 31.88 6.99
N ALA A 149 3.84 30.71 6.69
CA ALA A 149 4.63 30.45 5.49
C ALA A 149 4.01 29.32 4.67
N CYS A 150 4.11 29.43 3.34
CA CYS A 150 3.60 28.45 2.39
C CYS A 150 4.16 27.06 2.67
N LEU A 151 3.30 26.04 2.72
CA LEU A 151 3.75 24.65 2.90
C LEU A 151 4.57 24.14 1.70
N ARG A 152 4.35 24.68 0.50
CA ARG A 152 5.07 24.25 -0.72
C ARG A 152 6.39 24.98 -0.92
N CYS A 153 6.36 26.31 -1.00
CA CYS A 153 7.54 27.09 -1.37
C CYS A 153 8.24 27.77 -0.18
N GLY A 154 7.60 27.83 1.00
CA GLY A 154 8.15 28.47 2.19
C GLY A 154 8.05 30.00 2.26
N SER A 155 7.50 30.68 1.23
CA SER A 155 7.33 32.15 1.22
C SER A 155 6.08 32.63 1.98
N ASP A 156 5.92 33.94 2.15
CA ASP A 156 4.85 34.57 2.95
C ASP A 156 3.50 34.65 2.22
N HIS A 157 2.96 33.50 1.81
CA HIS A 157 1.61 33.36 1.28
C HIS A 157 1.03 31.98 1.63
N SER A 158 -0.30 31.83 1.57
CA SER A 158 -0.99 30.55 1.79
C SER A 158 -0.80 29.61 0.58
N VAL A 159 -0.97 28.29 0.77
CA VAL A 159 -0.91 27.34 -0.36
C VAL A 159 -1.91 27.71 -1.46
N ALA A 160 -3.09 28.20 -1.08
CA ALA A 160 -4.12 28.63 -2.02
C ALA A 160 -3.69 29.80 -2.94
N ARG A 161 -2.68 30.59 -2.53
CA ARG A 161 -2.13 31.70 -3.33
C ARG A 161 -0.73 31.42 -3.88
N CYS A 162 -0.28 30.16 -3.83
CA CYS A 162 1.04 29.82 -4.28
C CYS A 162 1.13 29.80 -5.80
N ARG A 163 1.89 30.71 -6.41
CA ARG A 163 2.05 30.76 -7.87
C ARG A 163 2.68 29.46 -8.42
N ARG A 164 3.63 28.86 -7.69
CA ARG A 164 4.23 27.55 -8.03
C ARG A 164 3.25 26.37 -8.00
N PHE A 165 2.03 26.56 -7.49
CA PHE A 165 0.98 25.55 -7.57
C PHE A 165 0.51 25.36 -9.02
N MET A 166 0.43 26.46 -9.79
CA MET A 166 -0.12 26.45 -11.15
C MET A 166 0.87 25.87 -12.18
N ASP A 167 2.18 26.00 -11.93
CA ASP A 167 3.20 25.54 -12.88
C ASP A 167 3.37 24.00 -12.90
N ASN A 168 2.89 23.29 -11.87
CA ASN A 168 3.10 21.85 -11.72
C ASN A 168 1.88 20.98 -12.13
N GLU A 169 0.70 21.56 -12.40
CA GLU A 169 -0.45 20.78 -12.88
C GLU A 169 -0.36 20.40 -14.36
N VAL A 170 0.54 21.04 -15.13
CA VAL A 170 0.71 20.73 -16.56
C VAL A 170 1.38 19.35 -16.78
N TYR A 171 2.03 18.75 -15.77
CA TYR A 171 2.77 17.49 -15.95
C TYR A 171 2.11 16.24 -15.35
N THR A 172 1.04 16.37 -14.57
CA THR A 172 0.28 15.20 -14.08
C THR A 172 -1.18 15.39 -14.44
N GLY A 173 -1.58 14.85 -15.60
CA GLY A 173 -2.97 14.80 -16.09
C GLY A 173 -3.92 13.97 -15.23
N GLN A 174 -3.95 14.21 -13.92
CA GLN A 174 -5.01 13.81 -13.02
C GLN A 174 -5.75 15.08 -12.58
N SER A 175 -6.65 15.51 -13.47
CA SER A 175 -7.77 16.38 -13.16
C SER A 175 -8.49 15.85 -11.92
N MET A 176 -8.30 16.53 -10.80
CA MET A 176 -9.19 16.42 -9.65
C MET A 176 -10.35 17.36 -9.92
N LEU A 177 -11.52 16.74 -10.06
CA LEU A 177 -12.85 17.33 -10.00
C LEU A 177 -12.87 18.59 -9.12
N THR A 178 -13.32 19.70 -9.71
CA THR A 178 -13.54 20.94 -8.97
C THR A 178 -14.63 20.74 -7.91
N ARG A 179 -14.56 21.54 -6.85
CA ARG A 179 -15.45 21.53 -5.69
C ARG A 179 -16.91 21.94 -5.99
N ASN A 180 -17.27 22.12 -7.27
CA ASN A 180 -18.59 22.59 -7.70
C ASN A 180 -19.53 21.48 -8.22
N ASP A 181 -19.09 20.21 -8.28
CA ASP A 181 -19.90 19.11 -8.81
C ASP A 181 -20.58 18.23 -7.74
N ILE A 182 -20.60 18.65 -6.46
CA ILE A 182 -21.27 17.91 -5.37
C ILE A 182 -22.35 18.80 -4.71
N ALA A 183 -23.54 18.78 -5.34
CA ALA A 183 -24.91 19.05 -4.87
C ALA A 183 -25.65 19.98 -5.86
N PRO A 184 -26.72 19.51 -6.52
CA PRO A 184 -27.87 18.91 -5.84
C PRO A 184 -28.39 17.61 -6.50
N LEU A 185 -28.26 16.48 -5.81
CA LEU A 185 -29.06 15.26 -6.06
C LEU A 185 -29.74 14.76 -4.78
N LEU A 186 -30.16 15.70 -3.93
CA LEU A 186 -31.12 15.46 -2.85
C LEU A 186 -32.29 16.43 -3.01
N ASN A 187 -33.08 16.21 -4.06
CA ASN A 187 -34.47 16.67 -4.09
C ASN A 187 -35.24 15.85 -5.14
N ASN A 188 -35.57 14.61 -4.79
CA ASN A 188 -36.59 13.80 -5.48
C ASN A 188 -37.16 12.77 -4.51
N SER A 189 -37.86 13.25 -3.49
CA SER A 189 -38.66 12.43 -2.58
C SER A 189 -39.99 13.11 -2.28
N ALA A 190 -40.78 13.43 -3.32
CA ALA A 190 -42.19 13.80 -3.14
C ALA A 190 -42.97 13.74 -4.48
N ASN A 191 -43.14 12.55 -5.07
CA ASN A 191 -44.34 12.31 -5.89
C ASN A 191 -44.61 10.81 -6.08
N ARG A 192 -45.14 10.15 -5.04
CA ARG A 192 -45.84 8.88 -5.23
C ARG A 192 -47.29 9.19 -5.53
N GLN A 193 -47.63 9.14 -6.81
CA GLN A 193 -49.00 9.03 -7.28
C GLN A 193 -49.63 7.77 -6.69
N ASN A 194 -50.83 7.95 -6.16
CA ASN A 194 -51.69 6.94 -5.55
C ASN A 194 -52.75 6.54 -6.59
N PRO A 195 -52.75 5.31 -7.13
CA PRO A 195 -53.90 4.81 -7.87
C PRO A 195 -54.66 3.82 -6.98
N LYS A 196 -55.67 4.30 -6.24
CA LYS A 196 -56.74 3.43 -5.76
C LYS A 196 -57.82 3.38 -6.84
N GLY A 197 -57.80 2.30 -7.61
CA GLY A 197 -58.88 1.93 -8.51
C GLY A 197 -60.15 1.59 -7.73
N GLY A 198 -61.23 2.30 -8.03
CA GLY A 198 -62.59 1.90 -7.69
C GLY A 198 -63.22 1.22 -8.91
N VAL A 199 -63.33 -0.11 -8.84
CA VAL A 199 -64.16 -0.90 -9.77
C VAL A 199 -65.57 -0.94 -9.18
N ASN A 200 -66.49 -0.21 -9.81
CA ASN A 200 -67.93 -0.32 -9.52
C ASN A 200 -68.51 -1.37 -10.48
N LYS A 201 -68.95 -2.52 -9.94
CA LYS A 201 -69.81 -3.47 -10.65
C LYS A 201 -71.26 -3.18 -10.29
N ARG A 202 -72.10 -3.24 -11.32
CA ARG A 202 -73.57 -3.21 -11.29
C ARG A 202 -74.12 -4.38 -10.48
#